data_AF-D3AJ54-F1
#
_entry.id   AF-D3AJ54-F1
#
_cell.length_a   1.000
_cell.length_b   1.000
_cell.length_c   1.000
_cell.angle_alpha   90.00
_cell.angle_beta   90.00
_cell.angle_gamma   90.00
#
_symmetry.space_group_name_H-M   'P 1'
#
loop_
_entity.id
_entity.type
_entity.pdbx_description
1 polymer ?
#
loop_
_entity_poly.entity_id
_entity_poly.type
_entity_poly.pdbx_seq_one_letter_code
_entity_poly.pdbx_strand_id
1 'polypeptide(L)'
;MELIKLLPDYYSENETMKTLQSILSEQTDGLDMEMYKTIDNCFVGSASDALTRYEHLLGLVPDAAKSDRYRRERIKAKISGAGTTTTSLIQNIAESFTNAAVNIVENSDPSVPTGYERLMDSAFLLLGTR
;
A
#
# COMPACT_ATOMS: atom_id res chain seq x y z
N MET A 1 -21.22 19.79 12.19
CA MET A 1 -22.67 19.59 12.38
C MET A 1 -23.16 20.51 13.50
N GLU A 2 -24.23 21.27 13.28
CA GLU A 2 -24.80 22.14 14.32
C GLU A 2 -25.73 21.35 15.25
N LEU A 3 -25.27 21.07 16.48
CA LEU A 3 -25.96 20.22 17.44
C LEU A 3 -27.22 20.88 18.01
N ILE A 4 -27.28 22.21 18.02
CA ILE A 4 -28.46 22.95 18.52
C ILE A 4 -29.73 22.66 17.71
N LYS A 5 -29.60 22.27 16.43
CA LYS A 5 -30.74 21.89 15.57
C LYS A 5 -31.40 20.57 15.97
N LEU A 6 -30.74 19.79 16.83
CA LEU A 6 -31.25 18.53 17.36
C LEU A 6 -32.03 18.73 18.67
N LEU A 7 -32.05 19.95 19.21
CA LEU A 7 -32.72 20.27 20.46
C LEU A 7 -34.06 20.97 20.23
N PRO A 8 -34.98 20.89 21.20
CA PRO A 8 -36.24 21.64 21.14
C PRO A 8 -36.05 23.16 21.03
N ASP A 9 -36.98 23.81 20.32
CA ASP A 9 -36.89 25.23 19.96
C ASP A 9 -36.80 26.20 21.14
N TYR A 10 -37.27 25.84 22.33
CA TYR A 10 -37.21 26.70 23.51
C TYR A 10 -35.77 26.98 24.00
N TYR A 11 -34.79 26.19 23.56
CA TYR A 11 -33.37 26.44 23.84
C TYR A 11 -32.76 27.52 22.92
N SER A 12 -33.46 27.91 21.85
CA SER A 12 -33.00 28.92 20.88
C SER A 12 -32.95 30.34 21.45
N GLU A 13 -33.59 30.61 22.58
CA GLU A 13 -33.55 31.92 23.23
C GLU A 13 -32.48 31.99 24.34
N ASN A 14 -31.91 30.84 24.75
CA ASN A 14 -30.93 30.78 25.82
C ASN A 14 -29.49 30.93 25.29
N GLU A 15 -28.83 32.04 25.61
CA GLU A 15 -27.44 32.31 25.19
C GLU A 15 -26.42 31.32 25.77
N THR A 16 -26.62 30.86 27.01
CA THR A 16 -25.75 29.85 27.62
C THR A 16 -25.85 28.52 26.87
N MET A 17 -27.06 28.15 26.44
CA MET A 17 -27.27 26.93 25.67
C MET A 17 -26.63 27.02 24.27
N LYS A 18 -26.75 28.17 23.61
CA LYS A 18 -26.11 28.42 22.30
C LYS A 18 -24.59 28.30 22.38
N THR A 19 -23.98 28.92 23.37
CA THR A 19 -22.52 28.90 23.55
C THR A 19 -22.02 27.49 23.84
N LEU A 20 -22.69 26.76 24.75
CA LEU A 20 -22.36 25.36 25.02
C LEU A 20 -22.49 24.47 23.78
N GLN A 21 -23.60 24.61 23.02
CA GLN A 21 -23.79 23.81 21.81
C GLN A 21 -22.79 24.14 20.71
N SER A 22 -22.37 25.40 20.59
CA SER A 22 -21.33 25.80 19.64
C SER A 22 -20.00 25.11 19.96
N ILE A 23 -19.58 25.11 21.23
CA ILE A 23 -18.35 24.45 21.67
C ILE A 23 -18.44 22.94 21.43
N LEU A 24 -19.57 22.31 21.80
CA LEU A 24 -19.76 20.87 21.60
C LEU A 24 -19.79 20.49 20.12
N SER A 25 -20.39 21.32 19.27
CA SER A 25 -20.37 21.15 17.81
C SER A 25 -18.95 21.16 17.27
N GLU A 26 -18.14 22.14 17.68
CA GLU A 26 -16.74 22.23 17.26
C GLU A 26 -15.93 21.01 17.69
N GLN A 27 -16.08 20.57 18.94
CA GLN A 27 -15.37 19.38 19.45
C GLN A 27 -15.81 18.10 18.72
N THR A 28 -17.11 17.96 18.46
CA THR A 28 -17.66 16.81 17.71
C THR A 28 -17.13 16.79 16.28
N ASP A 29 -17.11 17.95 15.62
CA ASP A 29 -16.60 18.06 14.25
C ASP A 29 -15.10 17.76 14.18
N GLY A 30 -14.32 18.17 15.20
CA GLY A 30 -12.91 17.80 15.34
C GLY A 30 -12.73 16.29 15.50
N LEU A 31 -13.52 15.66 16.36
CA LEU A 31 -13.52 14.21 16.57
C LEU A 31 -13.88 13.43 15.30
N ASP A 32 -14.91 13.87 14.57
CA ASP A 32 -15.30 13.27 13.30
C ASP A 32 -14.17 13.40 12.27
N MET A 33 -13.54 14.57 12.16
CA MET A 33 -12.41 14.78 11.27
C MET A 33 -11.24 13.85 11.60
N GLU A 34 -10.88 13.71 12.87
CA GLU A 34 -9.81 12.80 13.32
C GLU A 34 -10.17 11.33 13.07
N MET A 35 -11.43 10.96 13.25
CA MET A 35 -11.92 9.62 12.94
C MET A 35 -11.77 9.32 11.45
N TYR A 36 -12.24 10.20 10.57
CA TYR A 36 -12.08 10.02 9.12
C TYR A 36 -10.61 9.98 8.72
N LYS A 37 -9.77 10.87 9.28
CA LYS A 37 -8.32 10.85 9.05
C LYS A 37 -7.70 9.52 9.47
N THR A 38 -8.17 8.92 10.57
CA THR A 38 -7.70 7.62 11.05
C THR A 38 -8.11 6.50 10.08
N ILE A 39 -9.35 6.52 9.59
CA ILE A 39 -9.84 5.56 8.59
C ILE A 39 -9.04 5.68 7.28
N ASP A 40 -8.80 6.90 6.81
CA ASP A 40 -7.99 7.14 5.61
C ASP A 40 -6.57 6.61 5.76
N ASN A 41 -6.00 6.73 6.96
CA ASN A 41 -4.69 6.20 7.30
C ASN A 41 -4.62 4.67 7.37
N CYS A 42 -5.75 3.95 7.42
CA CYS A 42 -5.79 2.48 7.37
C CYS A 42 -5.57 1.92 5.96
N PHE A 43 -5.67 2.75 4.92
CA PHE A 43 -5.44 2.34 3.54
C PHE A 43 -4.23 3.07 2.95
N VAL A 44 -3.31 2.32 2.33
CA VAL A 44 -2.09 2.88 1.74
C VAL A 44 -2.39 3.94 0.68
N GLY A 45 -3.51 3.84 -0.04
CA GLY A 45 -3.88 4.80 -1.09
C GLY A 45 -4.22 6.20 -0.59
N SER A 46 -4.76 6.31 0.62
CA SER A 46 -5.21 7.56 1.25
C SER A 46 -4.35 7.99 2.45
N ALA A 47 -3.51 7.10 2.97
CA ALA A 47 -2.67 7.37 4.11
C ALA A 47 -1.70 8.54 3.87
N SER A 48 -1.62 9.43 4.85
CA SER A 48 -0.69 10.56 4.86
C SER A 48 0.21 10.48 6.10
N ASP A 49 -0.36 10.35 7.30
CA ASP A 49 0.43 10.26 8.54
C ASP A 49 0.96 8.84 8.78
N ALA A 50 0.23 7.81 8.35
CA ALA A 50 0.59 6.42 8.59
C ALA A 50 1.67 5.87 7.65
N LEU A 51 2.14 6.65 6.66
CA LEU A 51 3.12 6.19 5.65
C LEU A 51 4.41 5.67 6.27
N THR A 52 4.93 6.36 7.29
CA THR A 52 6.14 5.96 8.00
C THR A 52 5.97 4.59 8.67
N ARG A 53 4.77 4.30 9.21
CA ARG A 53 4.48 2.99 9.83
C ARG A 53 4.48 1.87 8.79
N TYR A 54 3.90 2.10 7.61
CA TYR A 54 3.93 1.14 6.51
C TYR A 54 5.34 0.89 6.00
N GLU A 55 6.15 1.95 5.87
CA GLU A 55 7.55 1.82 5.45
C GLU A 55 8.35 0.95 6.42
N HIS A 56 8.22 1.20 7.73
CA HIS A 56 8.86 0.34 8.74
C HIS A 56 8.38 -1.12 8.69
N LEU A 57 7.07 -1.35 8.52
CA LEU A 57 6.50 -2.70 8.43
C LEU A 57 7.06 -3.48 7.25
N LEU A 58 7.32 -2.80 6.12
CA LEU A 58 7.83 -3.41 4.88
C LEU A 58 9.36 -3.38 4.77
N GLY A 59 10.06 -2.88 5.80
CA GLY A 59 11.52 -2.73 5.80
C GLY A 59 12.04 -1.68 4.81
N LEU A 60 11.22 -0.69 4.45
CA LEU A 60 11.61 0.45 3.63
C LEU A 60 12.20 1.55 4.52
N VAL A 61 13.24 2.22 4.02
CA VAL A 61 13.78 3.42 4.69
C VAL A 61 12.80 4.58 4.50
N PRO A 62 12.27 5.16 5.60
CA PRO A 62 11.38 6.31 5.51
C PRO A 62 12.14 7.54 5.04
N ASP A 63 11.58 8.22 4.03
CA ASP A 63 12.15 9.44 3.46
C ASP A 63 11.07 10.54 3.45
N ALA A 64 11.12 11.40 4.48
CA ALA A 64 10.18 12.50 4.65
C ALA A 64 10.39 13.65 3.64
N ALA A 65 11.50 13.66 2.89
CA ALA A 65 11.75 14.68 1.86
C ALA A 65 10.98 14.39 0.56
N LYS A 66 10.41 13.19 0.40
CA LYS A 66 9.64 12.80 -0.79
C LYS A 66 8.15 13.08 -0.60
N SER A 67 7.46 13.29 -1.73
CA SER A 67 6.01 13.46 -1.73
C SER A 67 5.27 12.21 -1.27
N ASP A 68 4.16 12.39 -0.58
CA ASP A 68 3.32 11.29 -0.10
C ASP A 68 2.84 10.39 -1.23
N ARG A 69 2.53 10.97 -2.40
CA ARG A 69 2.19 10.19 -3.60
C ARG A 69 3.31 9.20 -3.96
N TYR A 70 4.56 9.67 -4.01
CA TYR A 70 5.70 8.81 -4.35
C TYR A 70 5.90 7.70 -3.30
N ARG A 71 5.77 8.04 -2.01
CA ARG A 71 5.86 7.08 -0.90
C ARG A 71 4.78 6.01 -0.98
N ARG A 72 3.52 6.41 -1.23
CA ARG A 72 2.38 5.51 -1.43
C ARG A 72 2.62 4.52 -2.57
N GLU A 73 3.10 4.98 -3.72
CA GLU A 73 3.37 4.11 -4.87
C GLU A 73 4.50 3.11 -4.58
N ARG A 74 5.56 3.52 -3.86
CA ARG A 74 6.62 2.60 -3.41
C ARG A 74 6.09 1.52 -2.47
N ILE A 75 5.28 1.92 -1.48
CA ILE A 75 4.66 0.99 -0.53
C ILE A 75 3.77 -0.02 -1.28
N LYS A 76 2.91 0.47 -2.19
CA LYS A 76 2.06 -0.41 -3.02
C LYS A 76 2.89 -1.38 -3.85
N ALA A 77 3.92 -0.92 -4.55
CA ALA A 77 4.80 -1.77 -5.34
C ALA A 77 5.46 -2.86 -4.49
N LYS A 78 5.88 -2.52 -3.26
CA LYS A 78 6.48 -3.49 -2.33
C LYS A 78 5.46 -4.53 -1.85
N ILE A 79 4.23 -4.13 -1.57
CA ILE A 79 3.13 -5.04 -1.21
C ILE A 79 2.78 -5.95 -2.39
N SER A 80 2.63 -5.40 -3.59
CA SER A 80 2.32 -6.16 -4.81
C SER A 80 3.44 -7.13 -5.19
N GLY A 81 4.70 -6.80 -4.91
CA GLY A 81 5.84 -7.69 -5.15
C GLY A 81 6.15 -8.67 -4.02
N ALA A 82 5.44 -8.60 -2.89
CA ALA A 82 5.68 -9.49 -1.75
C ALA A 82 4.86 -10.78 -1.88
N GLY A 83 5.52 -11.90 -2.21
CA GLY A 83 4.87 -13.22 -2.32
C GLY A 83 5.61 -14.18 -3.25
N THR A 84 4.91 -15.22 -3.69
CA THR A 84 5.41 -16.19 -4.68
C THR A 84 5.35 -15.58 -6.08
N THR A 85 6.47 -15.58 -6.80
CA THR A 85 6.53 -15.08 -8.18
C THR A 85 5.79 -16.02 -9.12
N THR A 86 4.53 -15.71 -9.42
CA THR A 86 3.75 -16.36 -10.48
C THR A 86 3.79 -15.54 -11.77
N THR A 87 3.53 -16.17 -12.91
CA THR A 87 3.39 -15.48 -14.21
C THR A 87 2.31 -14.39 -14.14
N SER A 88 1.20 -14.66 -13.45
CA SER A 88 0.14 -13.67 -13.20
C SER A 88 0.59 -12.46 -12.37
N LEU A 89 1.49 -12.65 -11.40
CA LEU A 89 2.03 -11.55 -10.61
C LEU A 89 2.88 -10.61 -11.47
N ILE A 90 3.75 -11.19 -12.31
CA ILE A 90 4.60 -10.44 -13.23
C ILE A 90 3.74 -9.64 -14.21
N GLN A 91 2.66 -10.24 -14.72
CA GLN A 91 1.74 -9.58 -15.63
C GLN A 91 1.06 -8.39 -14.94
N ASN A 92 0.45 -8.60 -13.77
CA ASN A 92 -0.22 -7.55 -13.00
C ASN A 92 0.70 -6.37 -12.68
N ILE A 93 1.96 -6.64 -12.31
CA ILE A 93 2.95 -5.59 -12.05
C ILE A 93 3.24 -4.81 -13.35
N ALA A 94 3.52 -5.49 -14.46
CA ALA A 94 3.84 -4.85 -15.73
C ALA A 94 2.67 -4.00 -16.27
N GLU A 95 1.44 -4.49 -16.14
CA GLU A 95 0.23 -3.76 -16.51
C GLU A 95 0.01 -2.53 -15.61
N SER A 96 0.29 -2.64 -14.29
CA SER A 96 0.17 -1.52 -13.36
C SER A 96 1.13 -0.36 -13.67
N PHE A 97 2.29 -0.65 -14.29
CA PHE A 97 3.25 0.37 -14.71
C PHE A 97 2.95 0.97 -16.08
N THR A 98 2.41 0.17 -17.01
CA THR A 98 2.19 0.57 -18.42
C THR A 98 0.77 1.04 -18.72
N ASN A 99 -0.20 0.75 -17.84
CA ASN A 99 -1.64 0.89 -18.07
C ASN A 99 -2.11 0.24 -19.39
N ALA A 100 -1.39 -0.78 -19.87
CA ALA A 100 -1.67 -1.50 -21.10
C ALA A 100 -1.61 -3.00 -20.84
N ALA A 101 -2.33 -3.79 -21.64
CA ALA A 101 -2.31 -5.25 -21.52
C ALA A 101 -0.91 -5.80 -21.87
N VAL A 102 -0.34 -6.63 -20.99
CA VAL A 102 0.99 -7.21 -21.16
C VAL A 102 0.84 -8.71 -21.34
N ASN A 103 1.44 -9.26 -22.39
CA ASN A 103 1.43 -10.70 -22.63
C ASN A 103 2.81 -11.29 -22.30
N ILE A 104 2.86 -12.32 -21.46
CA ILE A 104 4.11 -12.95 -21.02
C ILE A 104 4.36 -14.20 -21.84
N VAL A 105 5.54 -14.28 -22.45
CA VAL A 105 6.03 -15.48 -23.13
C VAL A 105 7.18 -16.03 -22.31
N GLU A 106 7.01 -17.24 -21.78
CA GLU A 106 8.07 -17.95 -21.06
C GLU A 106 9.01 -18.59 -22.09
N ASN A 107 10.27 -18.13 -22.13
CA ASN A 107 11.28 -18.69 -23.03
C ASN A 107 12.10 -19.74 -22.29
N SER A 108 11.60 -20.97 -22.26
CA SER A 108 12.36 -22.14 -21.84
C SER A 108 13.15 -22.63 -23.04
N ASP A 109 14.35 -22.08 -23.30
CA ASP A 109 15.20 -22.57 -24.39
C ASP A 109 15.70 -23.98 -24.05
N PRO A 110 15.26 -25.04 -24.77
CA PRO A 110 15.69 -26.41 -24.50
C PRO A 110 17.14 -26.67 -24.92
N SER A 111 17.82 -25.72 -25.57
CA SER A 111 19.21 -25.87 -26.03
C SER A 111 20.25 -25.34 -25.04
N VAL A 112 19.84 -24.67 -23.96
CA VAL A 112 20.74 -24.23 -22.90
C VAL A 112 20.78 -25.30 -21.81
N PRO A 113 21.86 -26.08 -21.68
CA PRO A 113 21.94 -27.11 -20.65
C PRO A 113 21.87 -26.43 -19.29
N THR A 114 20.79 -26.68 -18.59
CA THR A 114 20.59 -26.39 -17.17
C THR A 114 21.75 -27.03 -16.41
N GLY A 115 22.28 -26.32 -15.40
CA GLY A 115 23.60 -26.60 -14.82
C GLY A 115 23.87 -28.02 -14.30
N TYR A 116 22.85 -28.88 -14.21
CA TYR A 116 23.00 -30.29 -13.88
C TYR A 116 23.57 -31.15 -15.03
N GLU A 117 23.30 -30.81 -16.30
CA GLU A 117 23.85 -31.57 -17.45
C GLU A 117 25.36 -31.34 -17.62
N ARG A 118 25.85 -30.13 -17.34
CA ARG A 118 27.29 -29.82 -17.37
C ARG A 118 28.09 -30.56 -16.29
N LEU A 119 27.46 -30.89 -15.16
CA LEU A 119 28.08 -31.65 -14.07
C LEU A 119 28.13 -33.16 -14.38
N MET A 120 27.13 -33.69 -15.10
CA MET A 120 27.14 -35.08 -15.56
C MET A 120 28.21 -35.32 -16.62
N ASP A 121 28.37 -34.42 -17.60
CA ASP A 121 29.41 -34.54 -18.64
C ASP A 121 30.84 -34.44 -18.07
N SER A 122 31.05 -33.58 -17.07
CA SER A 122 32.35 -33.45 -16.41
C SER A 122 32.68 -34.61 -15.46
N ALA A 123 31.68 -35.24 -14.83
CA ALA A 123 31.87 -36.47 -14.07
C ALA A 123 32.17 -37.69 -14.97
N PHE A 124 31.54 -37.76 -16.16
CA PHE A 124 31.78 -38.84 -17.12
C PHE A 124 33.18 -38.77 -17.74
N LEU A 125 33.69 -37.56 -18.01
CA LEU A 125 35.07 -37.33 -18.46
C LEU A 125 36.13 -37.72 -17.42
N LEU A 126 35.81 -37.62 -16.12
CA LEU A 126 36.73 -38.01 -15.03
C LEU A 126 36.70 -39.53 -14.72
N LEU A 127 35.60 -40.23 -15.02
CA LEU A 127 35.47 -41.68 -14.79
C LEU A 127 35.78 -42.54 -16.02
N GLY A 128 35.98 -41.93 -17.20
CA GLY A 128 36.20 -42.59 -18.48
C GLY A 128 37.66 -42.68 -18.96
N THR A 129 38.64 -42.75 -18.05
CA THR A 129 40.02 -43.14 -18.42
C THR A 129 40.44 -44.38 -17.66
N ARG A 130 40.14 -45.54 -18.27
CA ARG A 130 40.90 -46.77 -18.06
C ARG A 130 40.93 -47.58 -19.35
#